data_AF-A0A257RY86-F1
#
_entry.id   AF-A0A257RY86-F1
#
_cell.length_a   1.000
_cell.length_b   1.000
_cell.length_c   1.000
_cell.angle_alpha   90.00
_cell.angle_beta   90.00
_cell.angle_gamma   90.00
#
_symmetry.space_group_name_H-M   'P 1'
#
loop_
_entity.id
_entity.type
_entity.pdbx_description
1 polymer ?
#
loop_
_entity_poly.entity_id
_entity_poly.type
_entity_poly.pdbx_seq_one_letter_code
_entity_poly.pdbx_strand_id
1 'polypeptide(L)'
;MATAHAIATARRTAGRAPLVDPTTTLIAEGARGADVVDGVVVHSVRLPGLVAHEEILFGSLGEGLTIRHDSHERASFLAGVAMAVSYVDAARPELLRGIGALL
;
A
#
# COMPACT_ATOMS: atom_id res chain seq x y z
N MET A 1 5.76 4.19 1.95
CA MET A 1 5.92 2.74 1.75
C MET A 1 5.21 1.90 2.83
N ALA A 2 4.10 2.37 3.42
CA ALA A 2 3.42 1.65 4.51
C ALA A 2 2.79 0.33 4.03
N THR A 3 2.15 0.34 2.85
CA THR A 3 1.55 -0.84 2.20
C THR A 3 2.56 -1.98 2.03
N ALA A 4 3.74 -1.69 1.46
CA ALA A 4 4.76 -2.71 1.26
C ALA A 4 5.25 -3.33 2.59
N HIS A 5 5.42 -2.51 3.63
CA HIS A 5 5.77 -3.01 4.97
C HIS A 5 4.67 -3.87 5.59
N ALA A 6 3.40 -3.49 5.39
CA ALA A 6 2.25 -4.27 5.85
C ALA A 6 2.20 -5.65 5.17
N ILE A 7 2.42 -5.70 3.85
CA ILE A 7 2.49 -6.96 3.09
C ILE A 7 3.65 -7.82 3.60
N ALA A 8 4.86 -7.27 3.71
CA ALA A 8 6.02 -8.02 4.19
C ALA A 8 5.80 -8.56 5.61
N THR A 9 5.22 -7.74 6.50
CA THR A 9 4.89 -8.14 7.87
C THR A 9 3.87 -9.27 7.90
N ALA A 10 2.77 -9.16 7.14
CA ALA A 10 1.75 -10.19 7.06
C ALA A 10 2.32 -11.52 6.57
N ARG A 11 3.23 -11.48 5.57
CA ARG A 11 3.93 -12.69 5.08
C ARG A 11 4.80 -13.34 6.16
N ARG A 12 5.59 -12.55 6.89
CA ARG A 12 6.44 -13.06 7.99
C ARG A 12 5.60 -13.69 9.09
N THR A 13 4.52 -13.02 9.51
CA THR A 13 3.58 -13.55 10.52
C THR A 13 2.93 -14.85 10.05
N ALA A 14 2.66 -14.99 8.75
CA ALA A 14 2.14 -16.21 8.14
C ALA A 14 3.22 -17.30 7.89
N GLY A 15 4.46 -17.11 8.35
CA GLY A 15 5.56 -18.07 8.15
C GLY A 15 5.98 -18.24 6.70
N ARG A 16 5.68 -17.27 5.83
CA ARG A 16 6.06 -17.31 4.41
C ARG A 16 7.47 -16.74 4.23
N ALA A 17 8.26 -17.38 3.37
CA ALA A 17 9.54 -16.85 2.94
C ALA A 17 9.38 -15.48 2.25
N PRO A 18 10.45 -14.65 2.22
CA PRO A 18 10.49 -13.45 1.38
C PRO A 18 10.10 -13.74 -0.07
N LEU A 19 9.56 -12.73 -0.75
CA LEU A 19 9.26 -12.87 -2.17
C LEU A 19 10.57 -12.91 -2.95
N VAL A 20 10.62 -13.78 -3.96
CA VAL A 20 11.77 -13.91 -4.86
C VAL A 20 11.25 -13.67 -6.27
N ASP A 21 11.86 -12.74 -6.99
CA ASP A 21 11.57 -12.56 -8.42
C ASP A 21 12.17 -13.75 -9.20
N PRO A 22 11.35 -14.60 -9.85
CA PRO A 22 11.86 -15.74 -10.62
C PRO A 22 12.52 -15.33 -11.95
N THR A 23 12.51 -14.04 -12.29
CA THR A 23 13.05 -13.53 -13.56
C THR A 23 14.57 -13.71 -13.62
N THR A 24 15.05 -14.54 -14.55
CA THR A 24 16.48 -14.83 -14.73
C THR A 24 17.15 -13.98 -15.81
N THR A 25 16.37 -13.38 -16.71
CA THR A 25 16.88 -12.55 -17.81
C THR A 25 16.22 -11.18 -17.74
N LEU A 26 17.04 -10.13 -17.63
CA LEU A 26 16.57 -8.75 -17.56
C LEU A 26 16.75 -8.06 -18.91
N ILE A 27 15.66 -7.54 -19.48
CA ILE A 27 15.68 -6.86 -20.79
C ILE A 27 16.25 -5.44 -20.67
N ALA A 28 15.97 -4.76 -19.55
CA ALA A 28 16.47 -3.43 -19.26
C ALA A 28 16.61 -3.21 -17.75
N GLU A 29 17.63 -2.45 -17.34
CA GLU A 29 17.83 -2.06 -15.94
C GLU A 29 16.59 -1.32 -15.40
N GLY A 30 16.15 -1.68 -14.18
CA GLY A 30 15.00 -1.06 -13.52
C GLY A 30 13.61 -1.50 -14.03
N ALA A 31 13.51 -2.33 -15.06
CA ALA A 31 12.23 -2.77 -15.63
C ALA A 31 11.33 -3.55 -14.64
N ARG A 32 11.93 -4.14 -13.60
CA ARG A 32 11.24 -4.92 -12.57
C ARG A 32 10.80 -4.09 -11.37
N GLY A 33 10.87 -2.75 -11.44
CA GLY A 33 10.51 -1.90 -10.30
C GLY A 33 11.57 -1.94 -9.20
N ALA A 34 11.26 -1.32 -8.06
CA ALA A 34 12.15 -1.28 -6.90
C ALA A 34 11.70 -2.31 -5.86
N ASP A 35 12.61 -3.16 -5.39
CA ASP A 35 12.40 -3.91 -4.16
C ASP A 35 12.53 -2.95 -2.98
N VAL A 36 11.45 -2.81 -2.21
CA VAL A 36 11.38 -1.83 -1.12
C VAL A 36 11.49 -2.51 0.25
N VAL A 37 11.03 -3.76 0.37
CA VAL A 37 11.07 -4.55 1.62
C VAL A 37 10.75 -6.01 1.34
N ASP A 38 11.66 -6.92 1.69
CA ASP A 38 11.49 -8.38 1.61
C ASP A 38 10.94 -8.92 0.28
N GLY A 39 11.39 -8.34 -0.85
CA GLY A 39 10.95 -8.74 -2.18
C GLY A 39 9.61 -8.14 -2.62
N VAL A 40 9.01 -7.24 -1.82
CA VAL A 40 7.82 -6.48 -2.24
C VAL A 40 8.26 -5.39 -3.21
N VAL A 41 7.96 -5.63 -4.48
CA VAL A 41 8.27 -4.75 -5.59
C VAL A 41 7.26 -3.61 -5.72
N VAL A 42 7.75 -2.39 -5.94
CA VAL A 42 6.93 -1.21 -6.20
C VAL A 42 7.29 -0.58 -7.55
N HIS A 43 6.25 -0.33 -8.36
CA HIS A 43 6.34 0.45 -9.59
C HIS A 43 5.72 1.84 -9.35
N SER A 44 6.34 2.87 -9.92
CA SER A 44 5.86 4.25 -9.77
C SER A 44 5.56 4.85 -11.13
N VAL A 45 4.28 5.11 -11.39
CA VAL A 45 3.80 5.70 -12.65
C VAL A 45 3.68 7.21 -12.50
N ARG A 46 4.10 7.97 -13.51
CA ARG A 46 3.88 9.41 -13.64
C ARG A 46 3.20 9.65 -14.98
N LEU A 47 1.92 10.00 -14.94
CA LEU A 47 1.11 10.23 -16.12
C LEU A 47 0.25 11.49 -15.92
N PRO A 48 0.22 12.43 -16.89
CA PRO A 48 -0.68 13.57 -16.83
C PRO A 48 -2.14 13.14 -16.62
N GLY A 49 -2.86 13.86 -15.77
CA GLY A 49 -4.26 13.58 -15.43
C GLY A 49 -4.45 12.67 -14.22
N LEU A 50 -3.42 11.93 -13.79
CA LEU A 50 -3.47 11.18 -12.54
C LEU A 50 -3.23 12.09 -11.33
N VAL A 51 -3.93 11.81 -10.23
CA VAL A 51 -3.77 12.53 -8.96
C VAL A 51 -3.06 11.65 -7.93
N ALA A 52 -3.74 10.67 -7.35
CA ALA A 52 -3.12 9.69 -6.45
C ALA A 52 -3.83 8.34 -6.58
N HIS A 53 -3.09 7.34 -7.04
CA HIS A 53 -3.61 6.00 -7.33
C HIS A 53 -2.64 4.96 -6.79
N GLU A 54 -3.17 3.92 -6.15
CA GLU A 54 -2.40 2.75 -5.71
C GLU A 54 -3.16 1.49 -6.14
N GLU A 55 -2.44 0.53 -6.70
CA GLU A 55 -2.95 -0.77 -7.06
C GLU A 55 -2.03 -1.84 -6.48
N ILE A 56 -2.63 -2.77 -5.74
CA ILE A 56 -1.94 -3.86 -5.07
C ILE A 56 -2.41 -5.14 -5.74
N LEU A 57 -1.46 -5.85 -6.36
CA LEU A 57 -1.72 -7.06 -7.11
C LEU A 57 -1.23 -8.27 -6.32
N PHE A 58 -2.15 -9.16 -5.97
CA PHE A 58 -1.84 -10.48 -5.41
C PHE A 58 -2.17 -11.56 -6.43
N GLY A 59 -1.30 -12.55 -6.56
CA GLY A 59 -1.48 -13.68 -7.47
C GLY A 59 -1.22 -15.01 -6.79
N SER A 60 -1.98 -16.02 -7.20
CA SER A 60 -1.81 -17.42 -6.81
C SER A 60 -2.19 -18.31 -8.00
N LEU A 61 -2.03 -19.63 -7.86
CA LEU A 61 -2.35 -20.55 -8.95
C LEU A 61 -3.85 -20.53 -9.26
N GLY A 62 -4.20 -20.05 -10.45
CA GLY A 62 -5.59 -20.01 -10.92
C GLY A 62 -6.43 -18.86 -10.36
N GLU A 63 -5.85 -17.94 -9.59
CA GLU A 63 -6.56 -16.82 -8.99
C GLU A 63 -5.70 -15.55 -8.85
N GLY A 64 -6.37 -14.41 -8.77
CA GLY A 64 -5.75 -13.13 -8.49
C GLY A 64 -6.69 -12.23 -7.69
N LEU A 65 -6.10 -11.36 -6.87
CA LEU A 65 -6.82 -10.34 -6.12
C LEU A 65 -6.16 -8.99 -6.39
N THR A 66 -6.99 -8.01 -6.77
CA THR A 66 -6.56 -6.63 -6.93
C THR A 66 -7.25 -5.76 -5.88
N ILE A 67 -6.46 -5.00 -5.13
CA ILE A 67 -6.97 -3.93 -4.26
C ILE A 67 -6.52 -2.61 -4.88
N ARG A 68 -7.47 -1.76 -5.23
CA ARG A 68 -7.21 -0.49 -5.90
C ARG A 68 -7.82 0.67 -5.14
N HIS A 69 -7.05 1.73 -4.95
CA HIS A 69 -7.51 2.98 -4.39
C HIS A 69 -7.21 4.12 -5.36
N ASP A 70 -8.25 4.84 -5.76
CA ASP A 70 -8.18 5.99 -6.65
C ASP A 70 -8.68 7.25 -5.93
N SER A 71 -7.81 8.24 -5.77
CA SER A 71 -8.19 9.58 -5.32
C SER A 71 -8.16 10.52 -6.51
N HIS A 72 -9.34 10.89 -6.98
CA HIS A 72 -9.52 11.81 -8.12
C HIS A 72 -9.39 13.29 -7.71
N GLU A 73 -9.64 13.61 -6.44
CA GLU A 73 -9.58 14.96 -5.91
C GLU A 73 -9.35 14.95 -4.39
N ARG A 74 -9.03 16.12 -3.81
CA ARG A 74 -8.72 16.26 -2.38
C ARG A 74 -9.91 15.98 -1.45
N ALA A 75 -11.14 16.01 -1.97
CA ALA A 75 -12.33 15.70 -1.19
C ALA A 75 -12.30 14.27 -0.62
N SER A 76 -11.55 13.34 -1.24
CA SER A 76 -11.41 11.95 -0.76
C SER A 76 -10.81 11.86 0.65
N PHE A 77 -10.06 12.86 1.11
CA PHE A 77 -9.43 12.87 2.42
C PHE A 77 -10.36 13.35 3.54
N LEU A 78 -11.45 14.07 3.21
CA LEU A 78 -12.24 14.81 4.19
C LEU A 78 -12.97 13.91 5.17
N ALA A 79 -13.41 12.72 4.76
CA ALA A 79 -14.03 11.75 5.66
C ALA A 79 -13.05 11.30 6.76
N GLY A 80 -11.79 11.03 6.39
CA GLY A 80 -10.71 10.70 7.33
C GLY A 80 -10.44 11.83 8.32
N VAL A 81 -10.39 13.07 7.84
CA VAL A 81 -10.20 14.26 8.67
C VAL A 81 -11.36 14.45 9.64
N ALA A 82 -12.61 14.31 9.17
CA ALA A 82 -13.79 14.44 10.02
C ALA A 82 -13.81 13.41 11.15
N MET A 83 -13.46 12.14 10.87
CA MET A 83 -13.34 11.11 11.91
C MET A 83 -12.26 11.47 12.96
N ALA A 84 -11.11 11.95 12.51
CA ALA A 84 -10.04 12.36 13.43
C ALA A 84 -10.46 13.54 14.31
N VAL A 85 -11.15 14.53 13.76
CA VAL A 85 -11.68 15.68 14.52
C VAL A 85 -12.70 15.21 15.58
N SER A 86 -13.65 14.34 15.20
CA SER A 86 -14.63 13.80 16.14
C SER A 86 -14.00 13.02 17.29
N TYR A 87 -12.92 12.28 17.04
CA TYR A 87 -12.18 11.57 18.09
C TYR A 87 -11.51 12.54 19.08
N VAL A 88 -10.88 13.60 18.57
CA VAL A 88 -10.23 14.62 19.41
C VAL A 88 -11.24 15.40 20.25
N ASP A 89 -12.40 15.74 19.67
CA ASP A 89 -13.47 16.48 20.35
C ASP A 89 -14.08 15.68 21.51
N ALA A 90 -14.09 14.34 21.40
CA ALA A 90 -14.51 13.44 22.48
C ALA A 90 -13.51 13.35 23.66
N ALA A 91 -12.57 14.29 23.77
CA ALA A 91 -11.58 14.45 24.85
C ALA A 91 -10.74 13.19 25.13
N ARG A 92 -10.41 12.42 24.08
CA ARG A 92 -9.58 11.21 24.20
C ARG A 92 -8.10 11.61 24.32
N PRO A 93 -7.40 11.29 25.43
CA PRO A 93 -6.05 11.80 25.69
C PRO A 93 -4.94 11.01 24.97
N GLU A 94 -5.28 10.00 24.18
CA GLU A 94 -4.31 9.09 23.58
C GLU A 94 -3.72 9.67 22.29
N LEU A 95 -2.40 9.52 22.13
CA LEU A 95 -1.73 9.79 20.86
C LEU A 95 -1.85 8.58 19.95
N LEU A 96 -2.64 8.70 18.88
CA LEU A 96 -2.79 7.67 17.85
C LEU A 96 -1.97 8.02 16.60
N ARG A 97 -1.30 7.03 16.01
CA ARG A 97 -0.55 7.17 14.75
C ARG A 97 -1.31 6.50 13.60
N GLY A 98 -1.73 7.32 12.64
CA GLY A 98 -2.45 6.86 11.44
C GLY A 98 -3.95 6.69 11.68
N ILE A 99 -4.75 6.91 10.63
CA ILE A 99 -6.22 6.91 10.75
C ILE A 99 -6.80 5.51 11.00
N GLY A 100 -6.06 4.44 10.66
CA GLY A 100 -6.52 3.07 10.88
C GLY A 100 -6.74 2.71 12.35
N ALA A 101 -6.20 3.47 13.30
CA ALA A 101 -6.49 3.29 14.73
C ALA A 101 -7.90 3.79 15.13
N LEU A 102 -8.60 4.48 14.23
CA LEU A 102 -9.98 4.96 14.42
C LEU A 102 -11.02 4.15 13.63
N LEU A 103 -10.58 3.13 12.90
CA LEU A 103 -11.42 2.22 12.10
C LEU A 103 -11.62 0.90 12.85
#